data_AF-A0A3D3BH47-F1
#
_entry.id   AF-A0A3D3BH47-F1
#
_cell.length_a   1.000
_cell.length_b   1.000
_cell.length_c   1.000
_cell.angle_alpha   90.00
_cell.angle_beta   90.00
_cell.angle_gamma   90.00
#
_symmetry.space_group_name_H-M   'P 1'
#
loop_
_entity.id
_entity.type
_entity.pdbx_description
1 polymer ?
#
loop_
_entity_poly.entity_id
_entity_poly.type
_entity_poly.pdbx_seq_one_letter_code
_entity_poly.pdbx_strand_id
1 'polypeptide(L)'
;MSTDPEARRAIAQRAIDRAKARGTPIDTDPAFLALLEEWIGGEIDMKAMRLRYLEMTALRAAERRGSRNSLSGINPSETSYEVTED
;
A
#
# COMPACT_ATOMS: atom_id res chain seq x y z
N MET A 1 -18.33 21.57 2.59
CA MET A 1 -19.33 21.00 1.67
C MET A 1 -19.82 19.68 2.27
N SER A 2 -21.05 19.64 2.76
CA SER A 2 -21.67 18.39 3.24
C SER A 2 -22.07 17.57 2.02
N THR A 3 -21.19 16.68 1.58
CA THR A 3 -21.55 15.67 0.57
C THR A 3 -22.27 14.57 1.32
N ASP A 4 -23.45 14.20 0.84
CA ASP A 4 -24.27 13.15 1.43
C ASP A 4 -23.47 11.84 1.61
N PRO A 5 -23.51 11.20 2.80
CA PRO A 5 -22.77 9.96 3.07
C PRO A 5 -23.11 8.82 2.09
N GLU A 6 -24.35 8.74 1.60
CA GLU A 6 -24.75 7.72 0.61
C GLU A 6 -24.07 7.97 -0.73
N ALA A 7 -24.02 9.23 -1.18
CA ALA A 7 -23.26 9.61 -2.37
C ALA A 7 -21.77 9.27 -2.24
N ARG A 8 -21.17 9.48 -1.06
CA ARG A 8 -19.77 9.09 -0.80
C ARG A 8 -19.57 7.57 -0.84
N ARG A 9 -20.50 6.79 -0.26
CA ARG A 9 -20.49 5.32 -0.37
C ARG A 9 -20.55 4.84 -1.82
N ALA A 10 -21.41 5.44 -2.64
CA ALA A 10 -21.50 5.09 -4.06
C ALA A 10 -20.20 5.37 -4.81
N ILE A 11 -19.51 6.47 -4.50
CA ILE A 11 -18.18 6.78 -5.06
C ILE A 11 -17.13 5.76 -4.60
N ALA A 12 -17.14 5.43 -3.31
CA ALA A 12 -16.24 4.44 -2.72
C ALA A 12 -16.37 3.07 -3.39
N GLN A 13 -17.61 2.58 -3.53
CA GLN A 13 -17.88 1.29 -4.15
C GLN A 13 -17.38 1.25 -5.60
N ARG A 14 -17.65 2.31 -6.38
CA ARG A 14 -17.15 2.41 -7.77
C ARG A 14 -15.62 2.38 -7.86
N ALA A 15 -14.92 2.96 -6.88
CA ALA A 15 -13.46 2.94 -6.84
C ALA A 15 -12.93 1.53 -6.52
N ILE A 16 -13.56 0.85 -5.56
CA ILE A 16 -13.25 -0.54 -5.20
C ILE A 16 -13.47 -1.48 -6.39
N ASP A 17 -14.63 -1.41 -7.04
CA ASP A 17 -14.98 -2.25 -8.18
C ASP A 17 -13.98 -2.05 -9.34
N ARG A 18 -13.57 -0.80 -9.58
CA ARG A 18 -12.54 -0.48 -10.58
C ARG A 18 -11.17 -1.05 -10.22
N ALA A 19 -10.81 -1.03 -8.95
CA ALA A 19 -9.54 -1.60 -8.48
C ALA A 19 -9.52 -3.12 -8.63
N LYS A 20 -10.62 -3.79 -8.28
CA LYS A 20 -10.84 -5.23 -8.53
C LYS A 20 -10.73 -5.58 -10.00
N ALA A 21 -11.41 -4.81 -10.88
CA ALA A 21 -11.33 -5.01 -12.32
C ALA A 21 -9.91 -4.84 -12.91
N ARG A 22 -9.04 -4.08 -12.22
CA ARG A 22 -7.64 -3.88 -12.60
C ARG A 22 -6.68 -4.91 -12.02
N GLY A 23 -7.17 -5.87 -11.23
CA GLY A 23 -6.34 -6.90 -10.59
C GLY A 23 -5.53 -6.41 -9.39
N THR A 24 -5.81 -5.20 -8.88
CA THR A 24 -5.15 -4.64 -7.70
C THR A 24 -6.21 -4.38 -6.63
N PRO A 25 -6.63 -5.40 -5.86
CA PRO A 25 -7.64 -5.23 -4.82
C PRO A 25 -7.12 -4.27 -3.75
N ILE A 26 -7.83 -3.17 -3.53
CA ILE A 26 -7.56 -2.18 -2.48
C ILE A 26 -8.50 -2.33 -1.29
N ASP A 27 -9.55 -3.14 -1.43
CA ASP A 27 -10.62 -3.36 -0.45
C ASP A 27 -10.23 -4.24 0.73
N THR A 28 -9.05 -4.85 0.70
CA THR A 28 -8.54 -5.70 1.79
C THR A 28 -7.63 -4.96 2.75
N ASP A 29 -7.33 -3.69 2.48
CA ASP A 29 -6.43 -2.90 3.32
C ASP A 29 -7.19 -2.24 4.49
N PRO A 30 -7.00 -2.70 5.75
CA PRO A 30 -7.75 -2.19 6.88
C PRO A 30 -7.49 -0.69 7.15
N ALA A 31 -6.29 -0.20 6.84
CA ALA A 31 -5.96 1.21 7.03
C ALA A 31 -6.63 2.09 5.96
N PHE A 32 -6.79 1.57 4.74
CA PHE A 32 -7.61 2.23 3.70
C PHE A 32 -9.09 2.25 4.07
N LEU A 33 -9.63 1.13 4.57
CA LEU A 33 -11.04 1.04 4.96
C LEU A 33 -11.38 2.02 6.10
N ALA A 34 -10.53 2.13 7.12
CA ALA A 34 -10.72 3.10 8.19
C ALA A 34 -10.75 4.55 7.67
N LEU A 35 -9.79 4.90 6.83
CA LEU A 35 -9.72 6.23 6.21
C LEU A 35 -10.95 6.51 5.33
N LEU A 36 -11.46 5.49 4.63
CA LEU A 36 -12.65 5.57 3.79
C LEU A 36 -13.92 5.86 4.59
N GLU A 37 -14.09 5.23 5.75
CA GLU A 37 -15.22 5.48 6.66
C GLU A 37 -15.18 6.90 7.24
N GLU A 38 -14.00 7.43 7.61
CA GLU A 38 -13.86 8.84 8.04
C GLU A 38 -14.35 9.81 6.95
N TRP A 39 -14.00 9.53 5.68
CA TRP A 39 -14.44 10.36 4.56
C TRP A 39 -15.94 10.22 4.28
N ILE A 40 -16.49 9.00 4.33
CA ILE A 40 -17.92 8.73 4.18
C ILE A 40 -18.71 9.48 5.25
N GLY A 41 -18.29 9.37 6.52
CA GLY A 41 -18.88 10.08 7.66
C GLY A 41 -18.76 11.60 7.57
N GLY A 42 -17.80 12.11 6.78
CA GLY A 42 -17.57 13.53 6.61
C GLY A 42 -16.66 14.15 7.65
N GLU A 43 -16.01 13.31 8.46
CA GLU A 43 -14.96 13.71 9.40
C GLU A 43 -13.75 14.31 8.66
N ILE A 44 -13.50 13.82 7.45
CA ILE A 44 -12.46 14.35 6.55
C ILE A 44 -13.03 14.67 5.17
N ASP A 45 -12.44 15.66 4.50
CA ASP A 45 -12.76 15.97 3.11
C ASP A 45 -11.99 15.08 2.12
N MET A 46 -12.33 15.17 0.83
CA MET A 46 -11.70 14.38 -0.23
C MET A 46 -10.20 14.69 -0.39
N LYS A 47 -9.76 15.92 -0.06
CA LYS A 47 -8.36 16.32 -0.15
C LYS A 47 -7.55 15.66 0.97
N ALA A 48 -8.07 15.66 2.18
CA ALA A 48 -7.50 14.97 3.33
C ALA A 48 -7.46 13.46 3.12
N MET A 49 -8.56 12.86 2.64
CA MET A 49 -8.61 11.44 2.24
C MET A 49 -7.49 11.10 1.25
N ARG A 50 -7.35 11.88 0.18
CA ARG A 50 -6.33 11.64 -0.85
C ARG A 50 -4.91 11.78 -0.31
N LEU A 51 -4.64 12.78 0.51
CA LEU A 51 -3.32 13.01 1.09
C LEU A 51 -2.90 11.85 1.99
N ARG A 52 -3.77 11.46 2.94
CA ARG A 52 -3.49 10.36 3.87
C ARG A 52 -3.35 9.01 3.15
N TYR A 53 -4.15 8.77 2.10
CA TYR A 53 -3.99 7.58 1.28
C TYR A 53 -2.62 7.53 0.59
N LEU A 54 -2.16 8.64 0.02
CA LEU A 54 -0.85 8.70 -0.63
C LEU A 54 0.28 8.47 0.37
N GLU A 55 0.24 9.08 1.55
CA GLU A 55 1.22 8.85 2.63
C GLU A 55 1.28 7.37 3.03
N MET A 56 0.13 6.74 3.26
CA MET A 56 0.04 5.31 3.57
C MET A 56 0.62 4.42 2.46
N THR A 57 0.35 4.73 1.20
CA THR A 57 0.94 3.98 0.07
C THR A 57 2.44 4.21 -0.06
N ALA A 58 2.94 5.41 0.23
CA ALA A 58 4.36 5.74 0.19
C ALA A 58 5.14 5.00 1.29
N LEU A 59 4.59 4.94 2.51
CA LEU A 59 5.16 4.17 3.63
C LEU A 59 5.29 2.68 3.26
N ARG A 60 4.23 2.07 2.70
CA ARG A 60 4.26 0.67 2.25
C ARG A 60 5.23 0.41 1.11
N ALA A 61 5.42 1.39 0.22
CA ALA A 61 6.40 1.29 -0.86
C ALA A 61 7.83 1.34 -0.32
N ALA A 62 8.08 2.17 0.70
CA ALA A 62 9.36 2.25 1.39
C ALA A 62 9.68 0.94 2.15
N GLU A 63 8.72 0.40 2.89
CA GLU A 63 8.87 -0.90 3.60
C GLU A 63 9.19 -2.05 2.64
N ARG A 64 8.48 -2.14 1.50
CA ARG A 64 8.76 -3.16 0.47
C ARG A 64 10.14 -3.02 -0.16
N ARG A 65 10.65 -1.79 -0.32
CA ARG A 65 12.01 -1.54 -0.82
C ARG A 65 13.07 -1.89 0.23
N GLY A 66 12.86 -1.57 1.50
CA GLY A 66 13.74 -1.95 2.59
C GLY A 66 13.84 -3.48 2.76
N SER A 67 12.70 -4.18 2.71
CA SER A 67 12.66 -5.64 2.81
C SER A 67 13.36 -6.35 1.65
N ARG A 68 13.25 -5.84 0.42
CA ARG A 68 14.00 -6.38 -0.74
C ARG A 68 15.51 -6.23 -0.59
N ASN A 69 15.99 -5.16 0.07
CA ASN A 69 17.41 -4.93 0.28
C ASN A 69 18.01 -5.83 1.39
N SER A 70 17.20 -6.27 2.35
CA SER A 70 17.63 -7.19 3.41
C SER A 70 17.77 -8.65 2.94
N LEU A 71 17.09 -9.06 1.86
CA LEU A 71 17.16 -10.43 1.33
C LEU A 71 18.29 -10.64 0.31
N SER A 72 18.94 -9.58 -0.16
CA SER A 72 20.08 -9.65 -1.09
C SER A 72 21.45 -9.79 -0.41
N GLY A 73 21.50 -9.87 0.93
CA GLY A 73 22.75 -9.85 1.72
C GLY A 73 23.33 -11.22 2.08
N ILE A 74 22.74 -12.35 1.66
CA ILE A 74 23.25 -13.69 1.98
C ILE A 74 23.77 -14.36 0.71
N ASN A 75 25.02 -14.04 0.35
CA ASN A 75 25.87 -14.92 -0.45
C ASN A 75 27.14 -15.27 0.36
N PRO A 76 27.10 -16.26 1.26
CA PRO A 76 28.30 -16.90 1.78
C PRO A 76 28.60 -18.12 0.90
N SER A 77 29.37 -17.92 -0.16
CA SER A 77 30.11 -18.99 -0.81
C SER A 77 31.37 -18.40 -1.39
N GLU A 78 32.23 -17.93 -0.49
CA GLU A 78 33.67 -18.05 -0.67
C GLU A 78 33.96 -19.56 -0.84
N THR A 79 33.91 -20.02 -2.09
CA THR A 79 34.63 -21.24 -2.46
C THR A 79 36.10 -20.85 -2.53
N SER A 80 36.74 -20.87 -1.36
CA SER A 80 38.18 -20.84 -1.22
C SER A 80 38.75 -22.01 -2.03
N TYR A 81 39.30 -21.72 -3.19
CA TYR A 81 40.21 -22.64 -3.86
C TYR A 81 41.53 -22.55 -3.11
N GLU A 82 41.66 -23.34 -2.05
CA GLU A 82 42.97 -23.81 -1.60
C GLU A 82 43.53 -24.66 -2.75
N VAL A 83 44.53 -24.13 -3.46
CA VAL A 83 45.39 -24.94 -4.32
C VAL A 83 46.63 -25.28 -3.53
N THR A 84 46.67 -26.51 -3.04
CA THR A 84 47.82 -27.13 -2.39
C THR A 84 48.77 -27.67 -3.46
N GLU A 85 50.02 -27.21 -3.39
CA GLU A 85 51.36 -27.78 -3.74
C GLU A 85 51.49 -28.99 -4.69
N ASP A 86 52.37 -28.88 -5.72
CA ASP A 86 53.77 -29.38 -5.77
C ASP A 86 54.44 -29.01 -7.12
#